data_AF-A0A820IW90-F1
#
_entry.id   AF-A0A820IW90-F1
#
_cell.length_a   1.000
_cell.length_b   1.000
_cell.length_c   1.000
_cell.angle_alpha   90.00
_cell.angle_beta   90.00
_cell.angle_gamma   90.00
#
_symmetry.space_group_name_H-M   'P 1'
#
loop_
_entity.id
_entity.type
_entity.pdbx_description
1 polymer ?
#
loop_
_entity_poly.entity_id
_entity_poly.type
_entity_poly.pdbx_seq_one_letter_code
_entity_poly.pdbx_strand_id
1 'polypeptide(L)'
;MATNEPYYTSEQISIPTEFPDILLQFSKAAIRTQPTDILAWSAAYFRALANGQTPPVKERLEMPDATQKIDTGLTMGLLKILHRQFSSKRTISLQQIKEKYEDLDIPQEQFDDIVQIGSFNDNVQWDHFLAIALTKISK
;
A
#
# COMPACT_ATOMS: atom_id res chain seq x y z
N MET A 1 -44.12 -13.70 27.92
CA MET A 1 -43.71 -12.55 27.09
C MET A 1 -42.94 -13.10 25.92
N ALA A 2 -43.47 -13.02 24.69
CA ALA A 2 -42.75 -13.47 23.51
C ALA A 2 -41.64 -12.47 23.20
N THR A 3 -40.40 -12.95 23.08
CA THR A 3 -39.24 -12.15 22.68
C THR A 3 -39.43 -11.75 21.22
N ASN A 4 -39.50 -10.44 20.97
CA ASN A 4 -39.66 -9.84 19.65
C ASN A 4 -38.29 -9.86 18.94
N GLU A 5 -37.72 -11.05 18.75
CA GLU A 5 -36.50 -11.20 17.96
C GLU A 5 -36.86 -11.06 16.48
N PRO A 6 -36.18 -10.17 15.74
CA PRO A 6 -36.43 -10.03 14.31
C PRO A 6 -36.13 -11.36 13.61
N TYR A 7 -37.14 -11.91 12.93
CA TYR A 7 -36.98 -13.04 12.02
C TYR A 7 -36.09 -12.58 10.85
N TYR A 8 -34.83 -13.02 10.80
CA TYR A 8 -33.94 -12.79 9.67
C TYR A 8 -34.13 -13.91 8.65
N THR A 9 -34.71 -13.59 7.49
CA THR A 9 -34.82 -14.52 6.35
C THR A 9 -33.90 -14.06 5.22
N SER A 10 -33.23 -14.99 4.51
CA SER A 10 -32.28 -14.68 3.43
C SER A 10 -32.88 -13.84 2.30
N GLU A 11 -34.20 -13.88 2.12
CA GLU A 11 -34.94 -13.08 1.14
C GLU A 11 -35.02 -11.57 1.48
N GLN A 12 -34.82 -11.20 2.75
CA GLN A 12 -34.84 -9.81 3.22
C GLN A 12 -33.49 -9.12 3.07
N ILE A 13 -32.42 -9.89 2.86
CA ILE A 13 -31.04 -9.39 2.76
C ILE A 13 -30.64 -9.42 1.28
N SER A 14 -30.79 -8.28 0.62
CA SER A 14 -30.30 -8.11 -0.75
C SER A 14 -28.78 -7.87 -0.73
N ILE A 15 -28.01 -8.89 -1.10
CA ILE A 15 -26.55 -8.77 -1.26
C ILE A 15 -26.25 -8.27 -2.68
N PRO A 16 -25.52 -7.16 -2.86
CA PRO A 16 -25.10 -6.70 -4.18
C PRO A 16 -24.25 -7.76 -4.90
N THR A 17 -24.45 -7.95 -6.20
CA THR A 17 -23.75 -8.98 -7.00
C THR A 17 -22.23 -8.80 -7.02
N GLU A 18 -21.74 -7.57 -6.93
CA GLU A 18 -20.31 -7.24 -6.93
C GLU A 18 -19.64 -7.44 -5.57
N PHE A 19 -20.43 -7.52 -4.49
CA PHE A 19 -19.91 -7.54 -3.11
C PHE A 19 -18.98 -8.74 -2.85
N PRO A 20 -19.31 -9.99 -3.26
CA PRO A 20 -18.42 -11.13 -3.09
C PRO A 20 -17.07 -10.96 -3.80
N ASP A 21 -17.05 -10.40 -5.02
CA ASP A 21 -15.81 -10.21 -5.77
C ASP A 21 -14.92 -9.13 -5.13
N ILE A 22 -15.51 -8.01 -4.69
CA ILE A 22 -14.78 -6.96 -3.97
C ILE A 22 -14.07 -7.53 -2.74
N LEU A 23 -14.76 -8.33 -1.93
CA LEU A 23 -14.19 -8.99 -0.76
C LEU A 23 -13.10 -10.01 -1.12
N LEU A 24 -13.28 -10.74 -2.21
CA LEU A 24 -12.28 -11.69 -2.72
C LEU A 24 -10.99 -10.97 -3.15
N GLN A 25 -11.10 -9.88 -3.91
CA GLN A 25 -9.95 -9.10 -4.37
C GLN A 25 -9.22 -8.43 -3.20
N PHE A 26 -9.97 -7.84 -2.27
CA PHE A 26 -9.43 -7.29 -1.03
C PHE A 26 -8.64 -8.35 -0.24
N SER A 27 -9.23 -9.54 -0.04
CA SER A 27 -8.57 -10.61 0.73
C SER A 27 -7.30 -11.10 0.05
N LYS A 28 -7.34 -11.28 -1.28
CA LYS A 28 -6.13 -11.62 -2.07
C LYS A 28 -5.05 -10.56 -1.92
N ALA A 29 -5.42 -9.29 -2.01
CA ALA A 29 -4.51 -8.16 -1.88
C ALA A 29 -3.87 -8.09 -0.48
N ALA A 30 -4.66 -8.31 0.57
CA ALA A 30 -4.17 -8.34 1.96
C ALA A 30 -3.16 -9.46 2.18
N ILE A 31 -3.48 -10.69 1.75
CA ILE A 31 -2.59 -11.86 1.86
C ILE A 31 -1.26 -11.63 1.13
N ARG A 32 -1.31 -10.99 -0.05
CA ARG A 32 -0.12 -10.71 -0.86
C ARG A 32 0.73 -9.61 -0.27
N THR A 33 0.11 -8.60 0.33
CA THR A 33 0.80 -7.42 0.85
C THR A 33 1.40 -7.68 2.23
N GLN A 34 0.74 -8.53 3.04
CA GLN A 34 1.06 -8.80 4.44
C GLN A 34 1.29 -7.49 5.22
N PRO A 35 0.28 -6.58 5.27
CA PRO A 35 0.42 -5.33 6.00
C PRO A 35 0.59 -5.60 7.49
N THR A 36 1.35 -4.73 8.16
CA THR A 36 1.55 -4.82 9.61
C THR A 36 0.32 -4.25 10.32
N ASP A 37 -0.24 -3.15 9.79
CA ASP A 37 -1.52 -2.59 10.21
C ASP A 37 -2.59 -2.82 9.14
N ILE A 38 -3.40 -3.86 9.34
CA ILE A 38 -4.47 -4.19 8.38
C ILE A 38 -5.55 -3.10 8.31
N LEU A 39 -5.80 -2.34 9.39
CA LEU A 39 -6.89 -1.37 9.41
C LEU A 39 -6.49 -0.12 8.61
N ALA A 40 -5.29 0.41 8.86
CA ALA A 40 -4.73 1.52 8.10
C ALA A 40 -4.61 1.17 6.62
N TRP A 41 -4.05 -0.02 6.32
CA TRP A 41 -3.92 -0.51 4.95
C TRP A 41 -5.29 -0.69 4.26
N SER A 42 -6.31 -1.18 4.96
CA SER A 42 -7.66 -1.34 4.41
C SER A 42 -8.27 0.01 4.02
N ALA A 43 -8.09 1.03 4.86
CA ALA A 43 -8.56 2.38 4.57
C ALA A 43 -7.88 2.95 3.31
N ALA A 44 -6.56 2.76 3.19
CA ALA A 44 -5.80 3.16 2.00
C ALA A 44 -6.25 2.40 0.75
N TYR A 45 -6.49 1.09 0.85
CA TYR A 45 -6.94 0.22 -0.24
C TYR A 45 -8.29 0.67 -0.81
N PHE A 46 -9.31 0.83 0.03
CA PHE A 46 -10.63 1.24 -0.44
C PHE A 46 -10.66 2.70 -0.89
N ARG A 47 -9.88 3.58 -0.27
CA ARG A 47 -9.72 4.97 -0.74
C ARG A 47 -9.11 5.03 -2.14
N ALA A 48 -8.09 4.21 -2.41
CA ALA A 48 -7.49 4.12 -3.74
C ALA A 48 -8.49 3.61 -4.77
N LEU A 49 -9.24 2.54 -4.46
CA LEU A 49 -10.29 2.02 -5.34
C LEU A 49 -11.38 3.06 -5.64
N ALA A 50 -11.87 3.76 -4.62
CA ALA A 50 -12.90 4.79 -4.78
C ALA A 50 -12.44 5.95 -5.68
N ASN A 51 -11.14 6.28 -5.63
CA ASN A 51 -10.54 7.34 -6.45
C ASN A 51 -10.04 6.85 -7.83
N GLY A 52 -10.25 5.59 -8.18
CA GLY A 52 -9.72 4.99 -9.42
C GLY A 52 -8.18 4.93 -9.46
N GLN A 53 -7.53 5.02 -8.30
CA GLN A 53 -6.07 4.93 -8.15
C GLN A 53 -5.63 3.48 -7.98
N THR A 54 -4.38 3.17 -8.33
CA THR A 54 -3.80 1.85 -8.10
C THR A 54 -3.64 1.59 -6.60
N PRO A 55 -4.35 0.58 -6.03
CA PRO A 55 -4.28 0.30 -4.60
C PRO A 55 -2.89 -0.19 -4.17
N PRO A 56 -2.53 -0.07 -2.87
CA PRO A 56 -1.23 -0.44 -2.33
C PRO A 56 -1.08 -1.97 -2.23
N VAL A 57 -0.97 -2.64 -3.39
CA VAL A 57 -0.99 -4.11 -3.51
C VAL A 57 0.30 -4.64 -4.13
N LYS A 58 0.89 -5.67 -3.52
CA LYS A 58 2.04 -6.40 -4.11
C LYS A 58 1.61 -7.24 -5.33
N GLU A 59 2.34 -7.14 -6.45
CA GLU A 59 2.03 -7.81 -7.74
C GLU A 59 2.41 -9.31 -7.77
N ARG A 60 3.24 -9.76 -6.84
CA ARG A 60 3.57 -11.17 -6.63
C ARG A 60 3.97 -11.39 -5.17
N LEU A 61 3.77 -12.59 -4.64
CA LEU A 61 4.55 -13.06 -3.48
C LEU A 61 6.02 -13.04 -3.92
N GLU A 62 6.77 -12.01 -3.57
CA GLU A 62 8.23 -12.09 -3.63
C GLU A 62 8.61 -13.11 -2.56
N MET A 63 9.23 -14.23 -2.96
CA MET A 63 9.92 -15.07 -2.00
C MET A 63 10.94 -14.16 -1.30
N PRO A 64 11.01 -14.13 0.04
CA PRO A 64 12.12 -13.46 0.70
C PRO A 64 13.39 -14.21 0.25
N ASP A 65 14.12 -13.63 -0.70
CA ASP A 65 15.44 -14.12 -1.03
C ASP A 65 16.26 -14.06 0.26
N ALA A 66 16.94 -15.15 0.62
CA ALA A 66 17.69 -15.32 1.86
C ALA A 66 18.81 -14.28 2.08
N THR A 67 19.01 -13.37 1.12
CA THR A 67 19.95 -12.25 1.14
C THR A 67 19.31 -10.90 1.46
N GLN A 68 17.97 -10.78 1.52
CA GLN A 68 17.29 -9.57 1.99
C GLN A 68 17.46 -9.49 3.51
N LYS A 69 18.55 -8.88 3.97
CA LYS A 69 18.71 -8.47 5.36
C LYS A 69 17.50 -7.60 5.72
N ILE A 70 16.70 -8.09 6.65
CA ILE A 70 15.41 -7.54 7.10
C ILE A 70 15.63 -6.29 8.00
N ASP A 71 16.77 -5.62 7.90
CA ASP A 71 17.13 -4.54 8.84
C ASP A 71 16.56 -3.16 8.44
N THR A 72 16.08 -2.97 7.22
CA THR A 72 15.60 -1.66 6.74
C THR A 72 14.08 -1.55 6.55
N GLY A 73 13.32 -2.66 6.51
CA GLY A 73 11.87 -2.62 6.24
C GLY A 73 11.47 -2.20 4.81
N LEU A 74 12.37 -1.55 4.05
CA LEU A 74 12.18 -1.19 2.65
C LEU A 74 12.61 -2.35 1.74
N THR A 75 11.66 -2.93 1.00
CA THR A 75 11.90 -4.05 0.08
C THR A 75 11.73 -3.65 -1.39
N MET A 76 12.34 -4.41 -2.29
CA MET A 76 12.20 -4.21 -3.74
C MET A 76 10.73 -4.25 -4.19
N GLY A 77 9.93 -5.15 -3.61
CA GLY A 77 8.49 -5.22 -3.85
C GLY A 77 7.74 -3.94 -3.46
N LEU A 78 8.10 -3.30 -2.35
CA LEU A 78 7.49 -2.04 -1.92
C LEU A 78 7.88 -0.88 -2.84
N LEU A 79 9.14 -0.81 -3.29
CA LEU A 79 9.56 0.18 -4.29
C LEU A 79 8.84 0.00 -5.64
N LYS A 80 8.57 -1.23 -6.07
CA LYS A 80 7.77 -1.49 -7.27
C LYS A 80 6.34 -0.97 -7.12
N ILE A 81 5.73 -1.13 -5.94
CA ILE A 81 4.39 -0.58 -5.67
C ILE A 81 4.41 0.95 -5.78
N LEU A 82 5.37 1.59 -5.12
CA LEU A 82 5.54 3.04 -5.19
C LEU A 82 5.76 3.51 -6.63
N HIS A 83 6.66 2.85 -7.36
CA HIS A 83 6.91 3.19 -8.75
C HIS A 83 5.65 3.06 -9.59
N ARG A 84 4.83 2.01 -9.42
CA ARG A 84 3.58 1.88 -10.16
C ARG A 84 2.61 3.03 -9.85
N GLN A 85 2.46 3.39 -8.58
CA GLN A 85 1.58 4.48 -8.14
C GLN A 85 2.01 5.86 -8.66
N PHE A 86 3.31 6.06 -8.85
CA PHE A 86 3.91 7.34 -9.18
C PHE A 86 4.49 7.44 -10.58
N SER A 87 4.52 6.34 -11.35
CA SER A 87 5.13 6.24 -12.69
C SER A 87 4.60 7.27 -13.69
N SER A 88 3.36 7.70 -13.53
CA SER A 88 2.71 8.71 -14.37
C SER A 88 3.01 10.16 -13.97
N LYS A 89 3.64 10.38 -12.80
CA LYS A 89 3.91 11.70 -12.23
C LYS A 89 5.40 12.02 -12.27
N ARG A 90 5.78 13.01 -13.09
CA ARG A 90 7.18 13.46 -13.23
C ARG A 90 7.71 14.17 -11.98
N THR A 91 6.83 14.90 -11.30
CA THR A 91 7.16 15.67 -10.09
C THR A 91 6.07 15.42 -9.06
N ILE A 92 6.48 15.07 -7.84
CA ILE A 92 5.60 14.66 -6.74
C ILE A 92 6.04 15.42 -5.50
N SER A 93 5.09 15.81 -4.66
CA SER A 93 5.42 16.47 -3.41
C SER A 93 5.93 15.48 -2.38
N LEU A 94 6.84 15.91 -1.49
CA LEU A 94 7.33 15.05 -0.39
C LEU A 94 6.19 14.54 0.49
N GLN A 95 5.15 15.36 0.73
CA GLN A 95 3.97 14.95 1.49
C GLN A 95 3.25 13.77 0.83
N GLN A 96 3.07 13.79 -0.50
CA GLN A 96 2.43 12.68 -1.22
C GLN A 96 3.24 11.40 -1.12
N ILE A 97 4.57 11.49 -1.18
CA ILE A 97 5.43 10.32 -1.02
C ILE A 97 5.34 9.81 0.42
N LYS A 98 5.38 10.70 1.41
CA LYS A 98 5.26 10.34 2.83
C LYS A 98 3.95 9.61 3.14
N GLU A 99 2.82 10.14 2.69
CA GLU A 99 1.51 9.49 2.83
C GLU A 99 1.52 8.07 2.23
N LYS A 100 2.19 7.86 1.09
CA LYS A 100 2.33 6.53 0.49
C LYS A 100 3.28 5.60 1.19
N TYR A 101 4.29 6.13 1.88
CA TYR A 101 5.14 5.35 2.76
C TYR A 101 4.35 4.85 3.98
N GLU A 102 3.51 5.71 4.56
CA GLU A 102 2.61 5.36 5.67
C GLU A 102 1.57 4.33 5.23
N ASP A 103 0.93 4.51 4.06
CA ASP A 103 -0.03 3.53 3.49
C ASP A 103 0.59 2.12 3.28
N LEU A 104 1.91 2.02 3.19
CA LEU A 104 2.67 0.79 2.94
C LEU A 104 3.36 0.23 4.18
N ASP A 105 3.12 0.79 5.36
CA ASP A 105 3.78 0.43 6.62
C ASP A 105 5.33 0.53 6.52
N ILE A 106 5.86 1.43 5.69
CA ILE A 106 7.30 1.64 5.57
C ILE A 106 7.76 2.55 6.72
N PRO A 107 8.82 2.20 7.49
CA PRO A 107 9.32 3.05 8.57
C PRO A 107 9.68 4.46 8.09
N GLN A 108 9.20 5.47 8.81
CA GLN A 108 9.45 6.88 8.45
C GLN A 108 10.94 7.22 8.47
N GLU A 109 11.73 6.57 9.33
CA GLU A 109 13.18 6.74 9.38
C GLU A 109 13.85 6.49 8.02
N GLN A 110 13.37 5.49 7.25
CA GLN A 110 13.89 5.20 5.91
C GLN A 110 13.53 6.29 4.91
N PHE A 111 12.34 6.85 5.03
CA PHE A 111 11.92 7.97 4.22
C PHE A 111 12.81 9.20 4.50
N ASP A 112 12.98 9.55 5.77
CA ASP A 112 13.77 10.70 6.21
C ASP A 112 15.25 10.56 5.77
N ASP A 113 15.81 9.35 5.86
CA ASP A 113 17.15 9.02 5.35
C ASP A 113 17.29 9.28 3.84
N ILE A 114 16.32 8.85 3.03
CA ILE A 114 16.33 9.03 1.58
C ILE A 114 16.20 10.53 1.24
N VAL A 115 15.34 11.25 1.97
CA VAL A 115 15.14 12.69 1.81
C VAL A 115 16.41 13.46 2.14
N GLN A 116 17.09 13.11 3.23
CA GLN A 116 18.35 13.72 3.63
C GLN A 116 19.45 13.48 2.60
N ILE A 117 19.59 12.25 2.09
CA ILE A 117 20.61 11.93 1.07
C ILE A 117 20.35 12.64 -0.25
N GLY A 118 19.08 12.74 -0.66
CA GLY A 118 18.68 13.41 -1.89
C GLY A 118 18.66 14.93 -1.80
N SER A 119 18.79 15.51 -0.59
CA SER A 119 18.61 16.94 -0.34
C SER A 119 17.32 17.46 -1.00
N PHE A 120 16.25 16.69 -0.85
CA PHE A 120 14.98 16.96 -1.52
C PHE A 120 14.21 18.09 -0.82
N ASN A 121 13.67 19.01 -1.62
CA ASN A 121 12.77 20.08 -1.17
C ASN A 121 11.30 19.65 -1.41
N ASP A 122 10.36 20.60 -1.34
CA ASP A 122 8.91 20.33 -1.44
C ASP A 122 8.49 19.49 -2.67
N ASN A 123 9.15 19.68 -3.81
CA ASN A 123 8.85 18.99 -5.07
C ASN A 123 10.05 18.16 -5.52
N VAL A 124 9.82 16.88 -5.77
CA VAL A 124 10.87 15.91 -6.09
C VAL A 124 10.59 15.24 -7.43
N GLN A 125 11.64 15.06 -8.23
CA GLN A 125 11.55 14.20 -9.42
C GLN A 125 11.51 12.74 -8.99
N TRP A 126 10.45 12.03 -9.37
CA TRP A 126 10.23 10.65 -8.95
C TRP A 126 11.42 9.74 -9.25
N ASP A 127 11.98 9.85 -10.45
CA ASP A 127 13.11 9.01 -10.89
C ASP A 127 14.36 9.21 -10.03
N HIS A 128 14.60 10.44 -9.58
CA HIS A 128 15.73 10.75 -8.70
C HIS A 128 15.50 10.14 -7.30
N PHE A 129 14.30 10.31 -6.74
CA PHE A 129 13.93 9.71 -5.46
C PHE A 129 14.07 8.19 -5.51
N LEU A 130 13.54 7.56 -6.57
CA LEU A 130 13.60 6.13 -6.79
C LEU A 130 15.04 5.62 -6.91
N ALA A 131 15.92 6.34 -7.61
CA ALA A 131 17.33 5.95 -7.76
C ALA A 131 18.07 5.91 -6.41
N ILE A 132 17.82 6.90 -5.53
CA ILE A 132 18.41 6.93 -4.18
C ILE A 132 17.85 5.78 -3.33
N ALA A 133 16.53 5.57 -3.39
CA ALA A 133 15.89 4.48 -2.65
C ALA A 133 16.41 3.09 -3.09
N LEU A 134 16.62 2.88 -4.39
CA LEU A 134 17.24 1.64 -4.91
C LEU A 134 18.68 1.48 -4.45
N THR A 135 19.44 2.57 -4.38
CA THR A 135 20.83 2.55 -3.88
C THR A 135 20.89 2.15 -2.40
N LYS A 136 19.89 2.54 -1.60
CA LYS A 136 19.75 2.13 -0.19
C LYS A 136 19.46 0.65 -0.01
N ILE A 137 18.71 0.02 -0.93
CA ILE A 137 18.44 -1.43 -0.89
C ILE A 137 19.67 -2.24 -1.35
N SER A 138 20.45 -1.71 -2.29
CA SER A 138 21.57 -2.43 -2.90
C SER A 138 22.84 -2.49 -2.03
N LYS A 139 22.91 -1.75 -0.92
CA LYS A 139 24.05 -1.72 0.01
C LYS A 139 23.82 -2.62 1.21
#